data_AF-A0A958C2M7-F1
#
_entry.id   AF-A0A958C2M7-F1
#
_cell.length_a   1.000
_cell.length_b   1.000
_cell.length_c   1.000
_cell.angle_alpha   90.00
_cell.angle_beta   90.00
_cell.angle_gamma   90.00
#
_symmetry.space_group_name_H-M   'P 1'
#
loop_
_entity.id
_entity.type
_entity.pdbx_description
1 polymer ?
#
loop_
_entity_poly.entity_id
_entity_poly.type
_entity_poly.pdbx_seq_one_letter_code
_entity_poly.pdbx_strand_id
1 'polypeptide(L)'
;ILLFLLGLRGRAGAQESSGGFMRTVERWLWAPWIALAVAGFVFLVVFNVPGSPLAPLRTNPIIGRLGTALDLESQTARVRTLIWQGASELIGPHEPLGYPATGGEGDVTVTEPDKLNALRPLIGYGPEAMWMAFNPFYPPDLAHYESRNASPDRSHNETFDSLVITGILGFVAYMALFLSIFFFSLSWLGLMRTRGQKILFFVLAIGGALAGSLLAYASMGNWVLFGIALPAGMSLGILAYILTAAIWNEVARHPMRLGQRELLIMTILATVIGHFIEIHFGIAIASTRTYFWIWSAVLVVVGMGWLQLSKEAEQPAPQPAPVATSSRKKGRRSGASAPVRPSVSSDSQWNEVIIYSVVLGIMLFIIAFNYTINPNVLDLRSSNPIVVFIQAFTTRVDTKLGERFVSLGLFWMVVFVVLVGTVVALLDIARSRATAVTARWLGKGALISLAISLGMFFGLGLVHAATIARDAARQQPGGSITLEQLANMSASHVTEFYIISLLLLFLLGFTVWRTHRGGPGWLGAGKWLAPAGGAVLAVVGLLII
;
A
#
# COMPACT_ATOMS: atom_id res chain seq x y z
N ILE A 1 -2.62 -14.94 4.18
CA ILE A 1 -3.50 -14.74 5.37
C ILE A 1 -4.96 -14.55 4.96
N LEU A 2 -5.31 -13.50 4.21
CA LEU A 2 -6.70 -13.22 3.82
C LEU A 2 -7.41 -14.38 3.10
N LEU A 3 -6.72 -14.99 2.13
CA LEU A 3 -7.26 -16.12 1.36
C LEU A 3 -7.44 -17.39 2.21
N PHE A 4 -6.60 -17.60 3.22
CA PHE A 4 -6.77 -18.69 4.20
C PHE A 4 -8.01 -18.48 5.06
N LEU A 5 -8.20 -17.26 5.58
CA LEU A 5 -9.37 -16.89 6.38
C LEU A 5 -10.68 -16.98 5.55
N LEU A 6 -10.65 -16.56 4.29
CA LEU A 6 -11.76 -16.73 3.34
C LEU A 6 -12.05 -18.21 3.04
N GLY A 7 -10.99 -19.01 2.91
CA GLY A 7 -11.05 -20.43 2.64
C GLY A 7 -11.70 -21.29 3.72
N LEU A 8 -11.39 -20.99 4.98
CA LEU A 8 -12.01 -21.65 6.13
C LEU A 8 -13.53 -21.41 6.14
N ARG A 9 -14.00 -20.20 5.80
CA ARG A 9 -15.44 -19.93 5.70
C ARG A 9 -16.09 -20.60 4.49
N GLY A 10 -15.42 -20.72 3.34
CA GLY A 10 -15.93 -21.49 2.20
C GLY A 10 -16.30 -22.94 2.56
N ARG A 11 -15.63 -23.52 3.57
CA ARG A 11 -16.00 -24.83 4.13
C ARG A 11 -17.27 -24.81 4.98
N ALA A 12 -17.50 -23.74 5.76
CA ALA A 12 -18.65 -23.56 6.63
C ALA A 12 -19.92 -23.09 5.87
N GLY A 13 -19.79 -22.18 4.90
CA GLY A 13 -20.91 -21.64 4.11
C GLY A 13 -21.47 -22.61 3.06
N ALA A 14 -20.71 -23.64 2.68
CA ALA A 14 -21.17 -24.70 1.77
C ALA A 14 -22.31 -25.58 2.31
N GLN A 15 -22.79 -25.31 3.54
CA GLN A 15 -23.99 -25.95 4.09
C GLN A 15 -25.30 -25.34 3.60
N GLU A 16 -25.33 -24.10 3.09
CA GLU A 16 -26.59 -23.45 2.68
C GLU A 16 -26.48 -22.82 1.26
N SER A 17 -27.28 -23.37 0.34
CA SER A 17 -27.77 -22.78 -0.93
C SER A 17 -26.96 -22.74 -2.24
N SER A 18 -25.67 -23.11 -2.34
CA SER A 18 -24.97 -23.12 -3.66
C SER A 18 -24.94 -24.52 -4.33
N GLY A 19 -24.87 -24.62 -5.67
CA GLY A 19 -24.82 -25.91 -6.39
C GLY A 19 -23.49 -26.68 -6.16
N GLY A 20 -23.49 -28.01 -6.32
CA GLY A 20 -22.38 -28.90 -5.91
C GLY A 20 -20.98 -28.60 -6.50
N PHE A 21 -20.92 -28.04 -7.71
CA PHE A 21 -19.66 -27.63 -8.34
C PHE A 21 -19.06 -26.36 -7.70
N MET A 22 -19.88 -25.31 -7.51
CA MET A 22 -19.45 -24.06 -6.83
C MET A 22 -19.04 -24.32 -5.37
N ARG A 23 -19.71 -25.24 -4.66
CA ARG A 23 -19.30 -25.68 -3.31
C ARG A 23 -17.91 -26.29 -3.27
N THR A 24 -17.56 -27.09 -4.27
CA THR A 24 -16.25 -27.75 -4.33
C THR A 24 -15.16 -26.74 -4.65
N VAL A 25 -15.43 -25.81 -5.58
CA VAL A 25 -14.51 -24.72 -5.92
C VAL A 25 -14.27 -23.80 -4.71
N GLU A 26 -15.31 -23.30 -4.05
CA GLU A 26 -15.18 -22.44 -2.85
C GLU A 26 -14.45 -23.12 -1.68
N ARG A 27 -14.64 -24.43 -1.49
CA ARG A 27 -13.97 -25.21 -0.44
C ARG A 27 -12.48 -25.38 -0.61
N TRP A 28 -11.98 -25.30 -1.85
CA TRP A 28 -10.58 -25.58 -2.18
C TRP A 28 -9.82 -24.37 -2.69
N LEU A 29 -10.48 -23.28 -3.10
CA LEU A 29 -9.82 -22.11 -3.71
C LEU A 29 -8.67 -21.52 -2.88
N TRP A 30 -8.69 -21.62 -1.56
CA TRP A 30 -7.63 -21.11 -0.67
C TRP A 30 -6.38 -21.99 -0.63
N ALA A 31 -6.52 -23.30 -0.83
CA ALA A 31 -5.42 -24.25 -0.72
C ALA A 31 -4.36 -24.06 -1.82
N PRO A 32 -4.72 -23.83 -3.11
CA PRO A 32 -3.78 -23.43 -4.14
C PRO A 32 -3.02 -22.15 -3.82
N TRP A 33 -3.67 -21.14 -3.20
CA TRP A 33 -2.99 -19.89 -2.85
C TRP A 33 -1.98 -20.06 -1.73
N ILE A 34 -2.28 -20.89 -0.72
CA ILE A 34 -1.31 -21.23 0.32
C ILE A 34 -0.19 -22.08 -0.25
N ALA A 35 -0.53 -23.09 -1.06
CA ALA A 35 0.46 -23.91 -1.75
C ALA A 35 1.37 -23.04 -2.63
N LEU A 36 0.83 -22.05 -3.34
CA LEU A 36 1.59 -21.10 -4.15
C LEU A 36 2.46 -20.18 -3.29
N ALA A 37 1.95 -19.67 -2.16
CA ALA A 37 2.73 -18.84 -1.25
C ALA A 37 3.89 -19.63 -0.61
N VAL A 38 3.62 -20.86 -0.17
CA VAL A 38 4.62 -21.78 0.37
C VAL A 38 5.62 -22.18 -0.72
N ALA A 39 5.15 -22.54 -1.91
CA ALA A 39 6.01 -22.88 -3.05
C ALA A 39 6.87 -21.70 -3.47
N GLY A 40 6.32 -20.48 -3.48
CA GLY A 40 7.06 -19.25 -3.75
C GLY A 40 8.13 -18.97 -2.69
N PHE A 41 7.81 -19.14 -1.40
CA PHE A 41 8.77 -19.02 -0.31
C PHE A 41 9.87 -20.08 -0.39
N VAL A 42 9.51 -21.35 -0.57
CA VAL A 42 10.46 -22.46 -0.74
C VAL A 42 11.33 -22.24 -1.97
N PHE A 43 10.73 -21.81 -3.09
CA PHE A 43 11.45 -21.43 -4.29
C PHE A 43 12.48 -20.36 -3.98
N LEU A 44 12.12 -19.26 -3.31
CA LEU A 44 13.06 -18.20 -2.97
C LEU A 44 14.20 -18.69 -2.06
N VAL A 45 13.89 -19.48 -1.03
CA VAL A 45 14.92 -20.05 -0.14
C VAL A 45 15.87 -20.95 -0.91
N VAL A 46 15.36 -21.98 -1.62
CA VAL A 46 16.18 -22.90 -2.42
C VAL A 46 16.93 -22.13 -3.50
N PHE A 47 16.30 -21.13 -4.11
CA PHE A 47 16.91 -20.31 -5.15
C PHE A 47 18.06 -19.45 -4.64
N ASN A 48 18.19 -19.20 -3.34
CA ASN A 48 19.29 -18.40 -2.77
C ASN A 48 20.33 -19.25 -1.99
N VAL A 49 20.05 -20.51 -1.65
CA VAL A 49 21.04 -21.40 -1.00
C VAL A 49 22.23 -21.69 -1.93
N PRO A 50 23.50 -21.57 -1.47
CA PRO A 50 24.67 -21.93 -2.28
C PRO A 50 24.64 -23.40 -2.73
N GLY A 51 24.99 -23.66 -4.00
CA GLY A 51 25.03 -25.03 -4.55
C GLY A 51 23.67 -25.70 -4.79
N SER A 52 22.56 -24.95 -4.73
CA SER A 52 21.23 -25.51 -4.95
C SER A 52 20.99 -25.94 -6.41
N PRO A 53 20.05 -26.85 -6.68
CA PRO A 53 19.73 -27.29 -8.04
C PRO A 53 19.20 -26.14 -8.93
N LEU A 54 18.76 -25.03 -8.33
CA LEU A 54 18.29 -23.85 -9.05
C LEU A 54 19.40 -22.80 -9.27
N ALA A 55 20.61 -23.01 -8.75
CA ALA A 55 21.73 -22.07 -8.89
C ALA A 55 22.06 -21.70 -10.37
N PRO A 56 22.01 -22.63 -11.36
CA PRO A 56 22.27 -22.27 -12.75
C PRO A 56 21.33 -21.20 -13.33
N LEU A 57 20.08 -21.15 -12.83
CA LEU A 57 19.07 -20.19 -13.26
C LEU A 57 19.36 -18.76 -12.78
N ARG A 58 20.33 -18.55 -11.87
CA ARG A 58 20.74 -17.21 -11.40
C ARG A 58 21.46 -16.38 -12.47
N THR A 59 21.98 -17.02 -13.51
CA THR A 59 22.61 -16.33 -14.64
C THR A 59 21.61 -15.61 -15.54
N ASN A 60 20.31 -15.92 -15.42
CA ASN A 60 19.27 -15.32 -16.23
C ASN A 60 19.01 -13.85 -15.83
N PRO A 61 19.00 -12.89 -16.77
CA PRO A 61 18.81 -11.47 -16.47
C PRO A 61 17.48 -11.10 -15.80
N ILE A 62 16.43 -11.92 -15.99
CA ILE A 62 15.07 -11.67 -15.50
C ILE A 62 14.92 -12.21 -14.08
N ILE A 63 15.19 -13.50 -13.89
CA ILE A 63 14.95 -14.19 -12.61
C ILE A 63 16.18 -14.23 -11.71
N GLY A 64 17.38 -14.01 -12.26
CA GLY A 64 18.64 -14.11 -11.52
C GLY A 64 18.77 -13.13 -10.37
N ARG A 65 18.11 -11.96 -10.49
CA ARG A 65 18.00 -10.96 -9.42
C ARG A 65 17.31 -11.48 -8.16
N LEU A 66 16.45 -12.50 -8.28
CA LEU A 66 15.81 -13.13 -7.12
C LEU A 66 16.82 -13.98 -6.32
N GLY A 67 17.97 -14.32 -6.90
CA GLY A 67 19.01 -15.17 -6.31
C GLY A 67 20.08 -14.39 -5.55
N THR A 68 19.98 -13.06 -5.54
CA THR A 68 20.76 -12.15 -4.69
C THR A 68 19.93 -11.57 -3.55
N ALA A 69 18.65 -11.97 -3.41
CA ALA A 69 17.73 -11.37 -2.45
C ALA A 69 18.10 -11.73 -0.99
N LEU A 70 18.73 -12.88 -0.77
CA LEU A 70 19.27 -13.29 0.53
C LEU A 70 20.81 -13.22 0.58
N ASP A 71 21.43 -12.65 -0.46
CA ASP A 71 22.88 -12.48 -0.53
C ASP A 71 23.28 -11.19 0.20
N LEU A 72 23.79 -11.36 1.42
CA LEU A 72 24.25 -10.27 2.27
C LEU A 72 25.56 -9.63 1.77
N GLU A 73 26.24 -10.25 0.81
CA GLU A 73 27.46 -9.73 0.19
C GLU A 73 27.19 -8.97 -1.11
N SER A 74 25.96 -9.04 -1.64
CA SER A 74 25.56 -8.20 -2.77
C SER A 74 25.76 -6.72 -2.45
N GLN A 75 26.16 -5.92 -3.45
CA GLN A 75 26.52 -4.51 -3.25
C GLN A 75 25.47 -3.74 -2.42
N THR A 76 24.18 -3.92 -2.75
CA THR A 76 23.07 -3.26 -2.05
C THR A 76 22.84 -3.78 -0.63
N ALA A 77 23.08 -5.07 -0.38
CA ALA A 77 22.96 -5.63 0.97
C ALA A 77 24.17 -5.27 1.84
N ARG A 78 25.36 -5.15 1.24
CA ARG A 78 26.57 -4.76 1.95
C ARG A 78 26.50 -3.32 2.46
N VAL A 79 25.98 -2.40 1.66
CA VAL A 79 25.66 -1.04 2.11
C VAL A 79 24.80 -1.07 3.37
N ARG A 80 23.68 -1.79 3.34
CA ARG A 80 22.75 -1.88 4.48
C ARG A 80 23.39 -2.51 5.71
N THR A 81 24.07 -3.64 5.56
CA THR A 81 24.69 -4.34 6.70
C THR A 81 25.80 -3.53 7.36
N LEU A 82 26.59 -2.78 6.58
CA LEU A 82 27.58 -1.84 7.13
C LEU A 82 26.90 -0.68 7.88
N ILE A 83 25.83 -0.10 7.31
CA ILE A 83 25.07 0.94 8.01
C ILE A 83 24.47 0.40 9.32
N TRP A 84 23.93 -0.82 9.31
CA TRP A 84 23.40 -1.46 10.52
C TRP A 84 24.48 -1.78 11.55
N GLN A 85 25.68 -2.12 11.11
CA GLN A 85 26.82 -2.27 12.00
C GLN A 85 27.12 -0.95 12.73
N GLY A 86 27.33 0.14 11.99
CA GLY A 86 27.58 1.45 12.61
C GLY A 86 26.40 1.91 13.49
N ALA A 87 25.16 1.64 13.07
CA ALA A 87 23.98 1.97 13.87
C ALA A 87 23.91 1.14 15.16
N SER A 88 24.30 -0.14 15.12
CA SER A 88 24.35 -1.00 16.30
C SER A 88 25.41 -0.57 17.30
N GLU A 89 26.54 -0.03 16.82
CA GLU A 89 27.59 0.54 17.66
C GLU A 89 27.14 1.88 18.26
N LEU A 90 26.48 2.73 17.46
CA LEU A 90 25.93 4.04 17.88
C LEU A 90 24.83 3.94 18.96
N ILE A 91 23.98 2.91 18.93
CA ILE A 91 22.93 2.74 19.97
C ILE A 91 23.47 2.03 21.21
N GLY A 92 24.65 1.43 21.13
CA GLY A 92 25.32 0.76 22.23
C GLY A 92 26.05 1.73 23.17
N PRO A 93 26.61 1.25 24.28
CA PRO A 93 27.51 2.05 25.09
C PRO A 93 28.78 2.44 24.30
N HIS A 94 29.04 3.74 24.20
CA HIS A 94 30.22 4.29 23.54
C HIS A 94 30.66 5.61 24.20
N GLU A 95 31.81 6.16 23.80
CA GLU A 95 32.30 7.45 24.28
C GLU A 95 31.38 8.61 23.85
N PRO A 96 31.24 9.69 24.65
CA PRO A 96 30.38 10.82 24.30
C PRO A 96 30.70 11.43 22.95
N LEU A 97 29.66 11.67 22.14
CA LEU A 97 29.82 12.39 20.88
C LEU A 97 30.28 13.82 21.14
N GLY A 98 31.13 14.32 20.25
CA GLY A 98 31.60 15.68 20.30
C GLY A 98 30.73 16.63 19.49
N TYR A 99 30.25 17.71 20.09
CA TYR A 99 29.57 18.79 19.37
C TYR A 99 30.47 20.01 19.23
N PRO A 100 30.45 20.70 18.07
CA PRO A 100 31.16 21.95 17.92
C PRO A 100 30.58 22.98 18.89
N ALA A 101 31.36 23.41 19.89
CA ALA A 101 30.99 24.55 20.70
C ALA A 101 31.41 25.83 19.97
N THR A 102 30.44 26.69 19.65
CA THR A 102 30.74 28.02 19.13
C THR A 102 31.39 28.84 20.23
N GLY A 103 32.71 28.98 20.18
CA GLY A 103 33.37 30.15 20.75
C GLY A 103 32.88 31.39 20.01
N GLY A 104 32.78 32.53 20.70
CA GLY A 104 32.56 33.81 20.01
C GLY A 104 33.60 33.98 18.90
N GLU A 105 33.18 34.44 17.73
CA GLU A 105 33.94 34.58 16.47
C GLU A 105 34.01 33.35 15.54
N GLY A 106 33.05 32.42 15.61
CA GLY A 106 32.77 31.50 14.49
C GLY A 106 33.85 30.46 14.17
N ASP A 107 34.90 30.39 14.98
CA ASP A 107 35.94 29.38 14.90
C ASP A 107 35.60 28.22 15.85
N VAL A 108 35.50 27.00 15.32
CA VAL A 108 35.21 25.79 16.11
C VAL A 108 36.51 25.34 16.78
N THR A 109 36.80 25.93 17.94
CA THR A 109 38.05 25.68 18.67
C THR A 109 37.91 24.63 19.76
N VAL A 110 36.68 24.28 20.18
CA VAL A 110 36.42 23.32 21.25
C VAL A 110 35.25 22.40 20.88
N THR A 111 35.45 21.10 21.08
CA THR A 111 34.38 20.10 20.98
C THR A 111 33.87 19.78 22.38
N GLU A 112 32.61 20.11 22.67
CA GLU A 112 31.98 19.74 23.94
C GLU A 112 31.42 18.31 23.87
N PRO A 113 31.65 17.48 24.90
CA PRO A 113 31.10 16.13 24.94
C PRO A 113 29.59 16.14 25.20
N ASP A 114 28.88 15.18 24.59
CA ASP A 114 27.46 14.95 24.82
C ASP A 114 27.19 14.55 26.28
N LYS A 115 26.72 15.52 27.06
CA LYS A 115 26.37 15.32 28.49
C LYS A 115 25.28 14.27 28.69
N LEU A 116 24.47 14.01 27.66
CA LEU A 116 23.39 13.04 27.70
C LEU A 116 23.78 11.67 27.15
N ASN A 117 25.05 11.43 26.80
CA ASN A 117 25.53 10.19 26.17
C ASN A 117 25.04 8.93 26.89
N ALA A 118 25.16 8.87 28.22
CA ALA A 118 24.70 7.73 29.03
C ALA A 118 23.18 7.47 28.93
N LEU A 119 22.39 8.49 28.58
CA LEU A 119 20.94 8.38 28.40
C LEU A 119 20.55 8.13 26.94
N ARG A 120 21.45 8.31 25.95
CA ARG A 120 21.16 8.13 24.52
C ARG A 120 20.59 6.76 24.18
N PRO A 121 21.05 5.64 24.76
CA PRO A 121 20.39 4.35 24.52
C PRO A 121 18.89 4.34 24.90
N LEU A 122 18.47 5.17 25.86
CA LEU A 122 17.07 5.25 26.32
C LEU A 122 16.23 6.26 25.54
N ILE A 123 16.79 7.44 25.23
CA ILE A 123 16.03 8.57 24.66
C ILE A 123 16.39 8.93 23.21
N GLY A 124 17.48 8.35 22.68
CA GLY A 124 17.98 8.60 21.34
C GLY A 124 18.62 9.97 21.14
N TYR A 125 18.90 10.28 19.88
CA TYR A 125 19.57 11.50 19.44
C TYR A 125 18.60 12.58 18.92
N GLY A 126 17.33 12.23 18.71
CA GLY A 126 16.31 13.12 18.18
C GLY A 126 16.04 12.94 16.68
N PRO A 127 14.95 13.54 16.16
CA PRO A 127 14.54 13.40 14.76
C PRO A 127 15.60 13.96 13.82
N GLU A 128 15.81 13.28 12.68
CA GLU A 128 16.78 13.68 11.66
C GLU A 128 18.23 13.81 12.15
N ALA A 129 18.57 13.23 13.31
CA ALA A 129 19.90 13.35 13.89
C ALA A 129 20.89 12.27 13.44
N MET A 130 20.44 11.22 12.74
CA MET A 130 21.28 10.08 12.37
C MET A 130 22.51 10.52 11.56
N TRP A 131 22.34 11.36 10.54
CA TRP A 131 23.45 11.80 9.69
C TRP A 131 24.56 12.55 10.46
N MET A 132 24.22 13.19 11.58
CA MET A 132 25.18 13.86 12.46
C MET A 132 25.83 12.88 13.45
N ALA A 133 25.02 12.01 14.07
CA ALA A 133 25.46 11.10 15.11
C ALA A 133 26.24 9.88 14.57
N PHE A 134 26.00 9.49 13.32
CA PHE A 134 26.55 8.27 12.73
C PHE A 134 28.02 8.37 12.33
N ASN A 135 28.53 9.57 12.01
CA ASN A 135 29.87 9.73 11.43
C ASN A 135 31.01 9.06 12.22
N PRO A 136 31.06 9.12 13.58
CA PRO A 136 32.09 8.40 14.35
C PRO A 136 32.02 6.87 14.24
N PHE A 137 30.88 6.33 13.83
CA PHE A 137 30.60 4.89 13.66
C PHE A 137 30.55 4.48 12.19
N TYR A 138 30.97 5.36 11.27
CA TYR A 138 31.00 5.07 9.85
C TYR A 138 32.04 3.97 9.56
N PRO A 139 31.64 2.78 9.08
CA PRO A 139 32.61 1.73 8.77
C PRO A 139 33.44 2.13 7.54
N PRO A 140 34.78 2.07 7.59
CA PRO A 140 35.63 2.47 6.46
C PRO A 140 35.30 1.73 5.14
N ASP A 141 34.84 0.48 5.25
CA ASP A 141 34.44 -0.34 4.10
C ASP A 141 33.26 0.27 3.31
N LEU A 142 32.38 1.06 3.96
CA LEU A 142 31.20 1.65 3.32
C LEU A 142 31.60 2.62 2.20
N ALA A 143 32.77 3.27 2.32
CA ALA A 143 33.32 4.18 1.32
C ALA A 143 33.73 3.49 -0.01
N HIS A 144 33.77 2.15 -0.05
CA HIS A 144 33.96 1.39 -1.29
C HIS A 144 32.65 1.12 -2.05
N TYR A 145 31.51 1.27 -1.36
CA TYR A 145 30.19 0.95 -1.92
C TYR A 145 29.35 2.20 -2.19
N GLU A 146 29.52 3.25 -1.38
CA GLU A 146 28.87 4.55 -1.55
C GLU A 146 29.87 5.65 -1.97
N SER A 147 29.34 6.84 -2.28
CA SER A 147 30.20 7.99 -2.54
C SER A 147 30.98 8.37 -1.27
N ARG A 148 32.26 8.70 -1.41
CA ARG A 148 33.16 8.98 -0.27
C ARG A 148 32.74 10.18 0.60
N ASN A 149 31.86 11.03 0.07
CA ASN A 149 31.28 12.19 0.76
C ASN A 149 29.83 11.96 1.22
N ALA A 150 29.28 10.77 1.00
CA ALA A 150 27.94 10.42 1.46
C ALA A 150 28.02 9.91 2.91
N SER A 151 27.19 10.49 3.77
CA SER A 151 26.91 9.95 5.10
C SER A 151 25.43 9.55 5.15
N PRO A 152 25.10 8.35 5.67
CA PRO A 152 23.73 7.89 5.77
C PRO A 152 22.88 8.79 6.69
N ASP A 153 21.75 9.28 6.19
CA ASP A 153 20.71 9.98 6.97
C ASP A 153 19.60 9.04 7.48
N ARG A 154 19.62 7.80 6.99
CA ARG A 154 18.72 6.69 7.32
C ARG A 154 19.48 5.37 7.30
N SER A 155 19.04 4.42 8.13
CA SER A 155 19.62 3.08 8.20
C SER A 155 19.03 2.10 7.18
N HIS A 156 18.02 2.50 6.41
CA HIS A 156 17.18 1.61 5.61
C HIS A 156 16.51 0.50 6.46
N ASN A 157 16.28 0.79 7.74
CA ASN A 157 15.67 -0.11 8.69
C ASN A 157 14.99 0.66 9.83
N GLU A 158 13.68 0.58 9.91
CA GLU A 158 12.92 1.33 10.92
C GLU A 158 13.29 0.98 12.37
N THR A 159 13.74 -0.25 12.66
CA THR A 159 14.17 -0.61 14.02
C THR A 159 15.43 0.16 14.43
N PHE A 160 16.44 0.24 13.56
CA PHE A 160 17.63 1.04 13.84
C PHE A 160 17.31 2.54 13.82
N ASP A 161 16.52 3.03 12.85
CA ASP A 161 16.13 4.45 12.81
C ASP A 161 15.39 4.87 14.09
N SER A 162 14.41 4.09 14.54
CA SER A 162 13.67 4.41 15.76
C SER A 162 14.53 4.34 17.02
N LEU A 163 15.47 3.39 17.13
CA LEU A 163 16.41 3.32 18.26
C LEU A 163 17.40 4.49 18.26
N VAL A 164 17.96 4.86 17.11
CA VAL A 164 18.86 6.01 17.00
C VAL A 164 18.11 7.31 17.33
N ILE A 165 16.91 7.49 16.80
CA ILE A 165 16.15 8.74 16.92
C ILE A 165 15.52 8.90 18.30
N THR A 166 14.92 7.84 18.84
CA THR A 166 14.05 7.90 20.02
C THR A 166 14.52 7.04 21.21
N GLY A 167 15.59 6.26 21.02
CA GLY A 167 16.07 5.30 22.00
C GLY A 167 15.09 4.16 22.24
N ILE A 168 15.40 3.33 23.24
CA ILE A 168 14.56 2.17 23.61
C ILE A 168 13.14 2.60 24.00
N LEU A 169 12.96 3.75 24.64
CA LEU A 169 11.64 4.18 25.09
C LEU A 169 10.70 4.46 23.92
N GLY A 170 11.18 5.21 22.92
CA GLY A 170 10.37 5.47 21.73
C GLY A 170 10.24 4.24 20.83
N PHE A 171 11.26 3.38 20.74
CA PHE A 171 11.15 2.10 20.04
C PHE A 171 10.07 1.19 20.66
N VAL A 172 10.02 1.08 21.99
CA VAL A 172 8.97 0.30 22.68
C VAL A 172 7.59 0.91 22.43
N ALA A 173 7.46 2.24 22.50
CA ALA A 173 6.19 2.92 22.19
C ALA A 173 5.76 2.66 20.73
N TYR A 174 6.71 2.68 19.80
CA TYR A 174 6.50 2.40 18.39
C TYR A 174 6.05 0.95 18.15
N MET A 175 6.73 -0.03 18.76
CA MET A 175 6.32 -1.44 18.69
C MET A 175 4.96 -1.67 19.36
N ALA A 176 4.66 -0.99 20.46
CA ALA A 176 3.37 -1.05 21.13
C ALA A 176 2.23 -0.52 20.24
N LEU A 177 2.48 0.52 19.44
CA LEU A 177 1.51 1.03 18.46
C LEU A 177 1.16 -0.04 17.42
N PHE A 178 2.15 -0.69 16.81
CA PHE A 178 1.90 -1.78 15.85
C PHE A 178 1.20 -2.97 16.49
N LEU A 179 1.65 -3.41 17.67
CA LEU A 179 1.00 -4.49 18.42
C LEU A 179 -0.45 -4.15 18.73
N SER A 180 -0.76 -2.90 19.08
CA SER A 180 -2.12 -2.45 19.34
C SER A 180 -2.98 -2.55 18.08
N ILE A 181 -2.48 -2.07 16.93
CA ILE A 181 -3.19 -2.16 15.65
C ILE A 181 -3.49 -3.62 15.30
N PHE A 182 -2.50 -4.51 15.42
CA PHE A 182 -2.69 -5.94 15.17
C PHE A 182 -3.67 -6.58 16.16
N PHE A 183 -3.52 -6.28 17.44
CA PHE A 183 -4.38 -6.79 18.51
C PHE A 183 -5.84 -6.39 18.32
N PHE A 184 -6.11 -5.10 18.08
CA PHE A 184 -7.47 -4.61 17.89
C PHE A 184 -8.08 -5.10 16.57
N SER A 185 -7.30 -5.15 15.49
CA SER A 185 -7.77 -5.72 14.21
C SER A 185 -8.24 -7.16 14.39
N LEU A 186 -7.42 -8.01 15.01
CA LEU A 186 -7.74 -9.42 15.23
C LEU A 186 -8.88 -9.60 16.23
N SER A 187 -8.96 -8.74 17.24
CA SER A 187 -10.08 -8.71 18.20
C SER A 187 -11.40 -8.35 17.52
N TRP A 188 -11.42 -7.32 16.67
CA TRP A 188 -12.61 -6.88 15.93
C TRP A 188 -13.04 -7.85 14.83
N LEU A 189 -12.12 -8.67 14.33
CA LEU A 189 -12.42 -9.82 13.46
C LEU A 189 -12.93 -11.05 14.25
N GLY A 190 -12.99 -10.97 15.58
CA GLY A 190 -13.49 -12.05 16.43
C GLY A 190 -12.53 -13.22 16.59
N LEU A 191 -11.23 -13.02 16.32
CA LEU A 191 -10.18 -14.04 16.50
C LEU A 191 -9.64 -14.10 17.93
N MET A 192 -9.91 -13.09 18.77
CA MET A 192 -9.48 -12.99 20.17
C MET A 192 -10.68 -12.86 21.11
N ARG A 193 -11.29 -13.98 21.49
CA ARG A 193 -12.51 -14.02 22.32
C ARG A 193 -12.20 -14.20 23.80
N THR A 194 -11.25 -15.06 24.13
CA THR A 194 -10.92 -15.41 25.51
C THR A 194 -9.65 -14.71 25.99
N ARG A 195 -9.46 -14.62 27.32
CA ARG A 195 -8.23 -14.11 27.93
C ARG A 195 -7.01 -14.93 27.50
N GLY A 196 -7.15 -16.25 27.38
CA GLY A 196 -6.10 -17.15 26.91
C GLY A 196 -5.66 -16.85 25.48
N GLN A 197 -6.59 -16.61 24.55
CA GLN A 197 -6.28 -16.21 23.17
C GLN A 197 -5.54 -14.88 23.12
N LYS A 198 -5.94 -13.89 23.93
CA LYS A 198 -5.25 -12.60 24.03
C LYS A 198 -3.82 -12.74 24.57
N ILE A 199 -3.60 -13.57 25.60
CA ILE A 199 -2.26 -13.84 26.14
C ILE A 199 -1.41 -14.57 25.09
N LEU A 200 -1.97 -15.59 24.43
CA LEU A 200 -1.27 -16.35 23.39
C LEU A 200 -0.76 -15.45 22.26
N PHE A 201 -1.52 -14.43 21.87
CA PHE A 201 -1.07 -13.45 20.89
C PHE A 201 0.21 -12.73 21.31
N PHE A 202 0.25 -12.19 22.54
CA PHE A 202 1.45 -11.51 23.03
C PHE A 202 2.62 -12.48 23.21
N VAL A 203 2.36 -13.69 23.70
CA VAL A 203 3.39 -14.74 23.84
C VAL A 203 4.01 -15.07 22.48
N LEU A 204 3.20 -15.27 21.44
CA LEU A 204 3.71 -15.59 20.12
C LEU A 204 4.37 -14.39 19.44
N ALA A 205 3.81 -13.19 19.55
CA ALA A 205 4.38 -11.99 18.93
C ALA A 205 5.70 -11.57 19.58
N ILE A 206 5.73 -11.43 20.92
CA ILE A 206 6.93 -11.05 21.66
C ILE A 206 7.94 -12.20 21.68
N GLY A 207 7.48 -13.44 21.92
CA GLY A 207 8.34 -14.62 21.88
C GLY A 207 8.95 -14.85 20.51
N GLY A 208 8.19 -14.61 19.43
CA GLY A 208 8.69 -14.63 18.06
C GLY A 208 9.75 -13.56 17.81
N ALA A 209 9.53 -12.33 18.28
CA ALA A 209 10.49 -11.24 18.18
C ALA A 209 11.82 -11.59 18.88
N LEU A 210 11.75 -12.05 20.12
CA LEU A 210 12.91 -12.48 20.90
C LEU A 210 13.63 -13.67 20.26
N ALA A 211 12.89 -14.69 19.84
CA ALA A 211 13.47 -15.85 19.15
C ALA A 211 14.18 -15.44 17.86
N GLY A 212 13.58 -14.56 17.06
CA GLY A 212 14.18 -14.01 15.86
C GLY A 212 15.50 -13.29 16.16
N SER A 213 15.49 -12.35 17.12
CA SER A 213 16.71 -11.63 17.54
C SER A 213 17.81 -12.55 18.06
N LEU A 214 17.46 -13.53 18.90
CA LEU A 214 18.43 -14.48 19.47
C LEU A 214 19.01 -15.42 18.40
N LEU A 215 18.18 -15.90 17.47
CA LEU A 215 18.65 -16.73 16.35
C LEU A 215 19.61 -15.95 15.43
N ALA A 216 19.33 -14.67 15.18
CA ALA A 216 20.22 -13.82 14.40
C ALA A 216 21.56 -13.54 15.12
N TYR A 217 21.52 -13.29 16.42
CA TYR A 217 22.74 -13.15 17.21
C TYR A 217 23.56 -14.45 17.23
N ALA A 218 22.90 -15.60 17.42
CA ALA A 218 23.56 -16.90 17.44
C ALA A 218 24.17 -17.27 16.08
N SER A 219 23.61 -16.81 14.96
CA SER A 219 24.12 -17.10 13.61
C SER A 219 25.28 -16.20 13.18
N MET A 220 25.31 -14.94 13.63
CA MET A 220 26.32 -13.96 13.22
C MET A 220 27.33 -13.55 14.29
N GLY A 221 27.06 -13.85 15.56
CA GLY A 221 27.88 -13.42 16.69
C GLY A 221 27.80 -11.91 17.00
N ASN A 222 26.90 -11.17 16.35
CA ASN A 222 26.70 -9.74 16.53
C ASN A 222 25.23 -9.33 16.31
N TRP A 223 24.92 -8.05 16.48
CA TRP A 223 23.55 -7.52 16.40
C TRP A 223 23.22 -6.87 15.05
N VAL A 224 24.03 -7.06 14.00
CA VAL A 224 23.83 -6.41 12.70
C VAL A 224 22.46 -6.74 12.09
N LEU A 225 22.00 -7.98 12.24
CA LEU A 225 20.68 -8.40 11.73
C LEU A 225 19.53 -8.15 12.71
N PHE A 226 19.79 -7.58 13.89
CA PHE A 226 18.77 -7.34 14.91
C PHE A 226 17.56 -6.58 14.34
N GLY A 227 17.82 -5.51 13.58
CA GLY A 227 16.79 -4.65 13.02
C GLY A 227 15.83 -5.33 12.05
N ILE A 228 16.20 -6.48 11.47
CA ILE A 228 15.31 -7.29 10.62
C ILE A 228 14.78 -8.50 11.37
N ALA A 229 15.63 -9.14 12.17
CA ALA A 229 15.28 -10.39 12.83
C ALA A 229 14.19 -10.22 13.87
N LEU A 230 14.20 -9.11 14.62
CA LEU A 230 13.15 -8.77 15.59
C LEU A 230 11.75 -8.66 14.92
N PRO A 231 11.54 -7.76 13.95
CA PRO A 231 10.23 -7.60 13.30
C PRO A 231 9.83 -8.81 12.44
N ALA A 232 10.80 -9.54 11.86
CA ALA A 232 10.52 -10.78 11.14
C ALA A 232 10.01 -11.88 12.09
N GLY A 233 10.70 -12.08 13.21
CA GLY A 233 10.28 -13.03 14.25
C GLY A 233 8.90 -12.68 14.83
N MET A 234 8.66 -11.39 15.09
CA MET A 234 7.36 -10.87 15.51
C MET A 234 6.25 -11.17 14.49
N SER A 235 6.51 -10.91 13.20
CA SER A 235 5.58 -11.15 12.10
C SER A 235 5.25 -12.64 11.96
N LEU A 236 6.24 -13.52 12.11
CA LEU A 236 6.05 -14.97 12.13
C LEU A 236 5.23 -15.43 13.33
N GLY A 237 5.47 -14.84 14.51
CA GLY A 237 4.67 -15.08 15.72
C GLY A 237 3.20 -14.69 15.54
N ILE A 238 2.94 -13.51 14.95
CA ILE A 238 1.59 -13.05 14.63
C ILE A 238 0.94 -13.96 13.58
N LEU A 239 1.67 -14.37 12.55
CA LEU A 239 1.18 -15.31 11.54
C LEU A 239 0.79 -16.64 12.18
N ALA A 240 1.66 -17.20 13.04
CA ALA A 240 1.37 -18.42 13.79
C ALA A 240 0.10 -18.25 14.64
N TYR A 241 -0.04 -17.13 15.36
CA TYR A 241 -1.26 -16.83 16.11
C TYR A 241 -2.50 -16.83 15.22
N ILE A 242 -2.48 -16.15 14.06
CA ILE A 242 -3.62 -16.08 13.16
C ILE A 242 -4.02 -17.47 12.66
N LEU A 243 -3.04 -18.31 12.29
CA LEU A 243 -3.29 -19.69 11.84
C LEU A 243 -3.92 -20.53 12.96
N THR A 244 -3.34 -20.48 14.16
CA THR A 244 -3.86 -21.20 15.34
C THR A 244 -5.25 -20.71 15.73
N ALA A 245 -5.48 -19.40 15.79
CA ALA A 245 -6.77 -18.81 16.16
C ALA A 245 -7.85 -19.14 15.13
N ALA A 246 -7.52 -19.15 13.84
CA ALA A 246 -8.47 -19.51 12.80
C ALA A 246 -8.91 -20.98 12.91
N ILE A 247 -7.97 -21.91 13.12
CA ILE A 247 -8.28 -23.34 13.32
C ILE A 247 -9.08 -23.53 14.62
N TRP A 248 -8.63 -22.93 15.71
CA TRP A 248 -9.29 -23.02 17.02
C TRP A 248 -10.75 -22.57 16.95
N ASN A 249 -11.00 -21.39 16.38
CA ASN A 249 -12.33 -20.81 16.31
C ASN A 249 -13.25 -21.58 15.36
N GLU A 250 -12.70 -22.18 14.29
CA GLU A 250 -13.45 -23.08 13.41
C GLU A 250 -13.90 -24.34 14.15
N VAL A 251 -12.98 -25.01 14.86
CA VAL A 251 -13.27 -26.21 15.67
C VAL A 251 -14.28 -25.89 16.77
N ALA A 252 -14.18 -24.72 17.40
CA ALA A 252 -15.10 -24.25 18.42
C ALA A 252 -16.46 -23.75 17.88
N ARG A 253 -16.76 -23.93 16.58
CA ARG A 253 -18.00 -23.48 15.91
C ARG A 253 -18.29 -21.99 16.07
N HIS A 254 -17.23 -21.22 16.00
CA HIS A 254 -17.21 -19.79 16.24
C HIS A 254 -16.46 -19.07 15.11
N PRO A 255 -16.84 -19.27 13.83
CA PRO A 255 -16.10 -18.73 12.71
C PRO A 255 -16.12 -17.20 12.69
N MET A 256 -15.11 -16.62 12.04
CA MET A 256 -15.06 -15.19 11.73
C MET A 256 -16.24 -14.82 10.81
N ARG A 257 -16.90 -13.70 11.10
CA ARG A 257 -17.89 -13.11 10.18
C ARG A 257 -17.16 -12.47 9.00
N LEU A 258 -17.73 -12.58 7.81
CA LEU A 258 -17.13 -12.03 6.59
C LEU A 258 -18.19 -11.17 5.89
N GLY A 259 -18.45 -10.02 6.49
CA GLY A 259 -19.20 -8.91 5.89
C GLY A 259 -18.26 -7.85 5.32
N GLN A 260 -18.85 -6.76 4.81
CA GLN A 260 -18.07 -5.63 4.25
C GLN A 260 -17.13 -5.01 5.30
N ARG A 261 -17.59 -4.91 6.55
CA ARG A 261 -16.79 -4.43 7.67
C ARG A 261 -15.54 -5.30 7.89
N GLU A 262 -15.71 -6.61 7.98
CA GLU A 262 -14.58 -7.51 8.25
C GLU A 262 -13.62 -7.58 7.08
N LEU A 263 -14.12 -7.53 5.84
CA LEU A 263 -13.26 -7.44 4.65
C LEU A 263 -12.41 -6.16 4.63
N LEU A 264 -12.97 -5.03 5.06
CA LEU A 264 -12.23 -3.77 5.15
C LEU A 264 -11.17 -3.82 6.25
N ILE A 265 -11.50 -4.31 7.45
CA ILE A 265 -10.53 -4.52 8.55
C ILE A 265 -9.40 -5.46 8.08
N MET A 266 -9.76 -6.55 7.40
CA MET A 266 -8.81 -7.50 6.81
C MET A 266 -7.89 -6.84 5.80
N THR A 267 -8.42 -6.00 4.91
CA THR A 267 -7.65 -5.27 3.91
C THR A 267 -6.66 -4.33 4.58
N ILE A 268 -7.12 -3.52 5.53
CA ILE A 268 -6.25 -2.59 6.26
C ILE A 268 -5.18 -3.35 7.06
N LEU A 269 -5.54 -4.45 7.74
CA LEU A 269 -4.59 -5.29 8.45
C LEU A 269 -3.50 -5.83 7.51
N ALA A 270 -3.87 -6.30 6.32
CA ALA A 270 -2.90 -6.77 5.34
C ALA A 270 -1.98 -5.63 4.84
N THR A 271 -2.53 -4.43 4.62
CA THR A 271 -1.75 -3.24 4.27
C THR A 271 -0.76 -2.87 5.37
N VAL A 272 -1.19 -2.85 6.64
CA VAL A 272 -0.32 -2.51 7.78
C VAL A 272 0.75 -3.58 7.99
N ILE A 273 0.44 -4.88 7.84
CA ILE A 273 1.46 -5.95 7.88
C ILE A 273 2.47 -5.77 6.74
N GLY A 274 2.00 -5.48 5.53
CA GLY A 274 2.86 -5.22 4.37
C GLY A 274 3.81 -4.04 4.63
N HIS A 275 3.26 -2.92 5.11
CA HIS A 275 4.04 -1.74 5.48
C HIS A 275 5.03 -2.04 6.63
N PHE A 276 4.59 -2.75 7.67
CA PHE A 276 5.46 -3.14 8.78
C PHE A 276 6.64 -3.99 8.31
N ILE A 277 6.44 -4.91 7.35
CA ILE A 277 7.54 -5.69 6.78
C ILE A 277 8.44 -4.80 5.92
N GLU A 278 7.85 -3.98 5.04
CA GLU A 278 8.56 -3.10 4.09
C GLU A 278 9.56 -2.15 4.77
N ILE A 279 9.15 -1.45 5.82
CA ILE A 279 9.96 -0.42 6.48
C ILE A 279 11.23 -0.97 7.17
N HIS A 280 11.33 -2.28 7.35
CA HIS A 280 12.55 -2.91 7.89
C HIS A 280 13.57 -3.26 6.79
N PHE A 281 13.22 -3.08 5.52
CA PHE A 281 14.11 -3.24 4.37
C PHE A 281 14.20 -1.96 3.51
N GLY A 282 13.51 -0.89 3.91
CA GLY A 282 13.33 0.33 3.15
C GLY A 282 13.39 1.59 4.03
N ILE A 283 13.04 2.73 3.47
CA ILE A 283 12.98 4.01 4.19
C ILE A 283 11.50 4.41 4.30
N ALA A 284 11.01 4.59 5.52
CA ALA A 284 9.69 5.17 5.74
C ALA A 284 9.71 6.66 5.40
N ILE A 285 9.04 7.03 4.32
CA ILE A 285 8.91 8.43 3.86
C ILE A 285 7.61 9.06 4.34
N ALA A 286 7.54 10.38 4.30
CA ALA A 286 6.39 11.17 4.78
C ALA A 286 5.05 10.67 4.20
N SER A 287 4.99 10.32 2.91
CA SER A 287 3.78 9.80 2.27
C SER A 287 3.34 8.46 2.86
N THR A 288 4.25 7.48 2.99
CA THR A 288 3.95 6.17 3.59
C THR A 288 3.49 6.28 5.03
N ARG A 289 4.14 7.14 5.83
CA ARG A 289 3.74 7.43 7.22
C ARG A 289 2.36 8.10 7.28
N THR A 290 2.06 9.00 6.35
CA THR A 290 0.73 9.64 6.24
C THR A 290 -0.36 8.60 5.95
N TYR A 291 -0.12 7.70 4.98
CA TYR A 291 -1.05 6.61 4.70
C TYR A 291 -1.25 5.69 5.90
N PHE A 292 -0.18 5.35 6.64
CA PHE A 292 -0.29 4.55 7.86
C PHE A 292 -1.26 5.18 8.88
N TRP A 293 -1.16 6.48 9.12
CA TRP A 293 -2.07 7.19 10.04
C TRP A 293 -3.51 7.25 9.51
N ILE A 294 -3.71 7.50 8.22
CA ILE A 294 -5.03 7.49 7.59
C ILE A 294 -5.68 6.11 7.73
N TRP A 295 -4.96 5.04 7.38
CA TRP A 295 -5.47 3.68 7.48
C TRP A 295 -5.75 3.26 8.93
N SER A 296 -4.91 3.69 9.87
CA SER A 296 -5.13 3.47 11.31
C SER A 296 -6.41 4.17 11.80
N ALA A 297 -6.66 5.41 11.37
CA ALA A 297 -7.88 6.14 11.70
C ALA A 297 -9.12 5.44 11.12
N VAL A 298 -9.09 5.05 9.84
CA VAL A 298 -10.18 4.28 9.21
C VAL A 298 -10.42 2.97 9.94
N LEU A 299 -9.35 2.25 10.31
CA LEU A 299 -9.43 1.01 11.07
C LEU A 299 -10.12 1.22 12.42
N VAL A 300 -9.81 2.28 13.16
CA VAL A 300 -10.49 2.59 14.43
C VAL A 300 -11.97 2.89 14.21
N VAL A 301 -12.32 3.74 13.24
CA VAL A 301 -13.72 4.07 12.92
C VAL A 301 -14.54 2.83 12.57
N VAL A 302 -14.00 1.96 11.72
CA VAL A 302 -14.67 0.73 11.26
C VAL A 302 -14.67 -0.34 12.36
N GLY A 303 -13.57 -0.46 13.09
CA GLY A 303 -13.39 -1.39 14.20
C GLY A 303 -14.34 -1.13 15.35
N MET A 304 -14.48 0.15 15.74
CA MET A 304 -15.42 0.61 16.77
C MET A 304 -16.89 0.58 16.33
N GLY A 305 -17.17 0.29 15.05
CA GLY A 305 -18.54 0.26 14.52
C GLY A 305 -19.17 1.64 14.38
N TRP A 306 -18.37 2.71 14.33
CA TRP A 306 -18.87 4.08 14.12
C TRP A 306 -19.41 4.28 12.70
N LEU A 307 -19.02 3.42 11.76
CA LEU A 307 -19.53 3.40 10.40
C LEU A 307 -20.37 2.14 10.14
N GLN A 308 -21.66 2.33 9.87
CA GLN A 308 -22.56 1.25 9.44
C GLN A 308 -22.37 0.98 7.94
N LEU A 309 -21.43 0.11 7.61
CA LEU A 309 -21.17 -0.31 6.23
C LEU A 309 -22.26 -1.21 5.67
N SER A 310 -22.92 -1.98 6.53
CA SER A 310 -24.00 -2.87 6.14
C SER A 310 -25.33 -2.28 6.63
N LYS A 311 -26.25 -1.99 5.72
CA LYS A 311 -27.67 -2.14 6.04
C LYS A 311 -27.88 -3.63 6.21
N GLU A 312 -27.68 -4.12 7.42
CA GLU A 312 -28.28 -5.39 7.80
C GLU A 312 -29.75 -5.22 7.45
N ALA A 313 -30.22 -5.98 6.46
CA ALA A 313 -31.63 -6.00 6.14
C ALA A 313 -32.31 -6.26 7.47
N GLU A 314 -33.06 -5.27 7.99
CA GLU A 314 -34.05 -5.51 9.02
C GLU A 314 -34.78 -6.75 8.54
N GLN A 315 -34.50 -7.90 9.18
CA GLN A 315 -35.38 -9.03 9.05
C GLN A 315 -36.74 -8.45 9.39
N PRO A 316 -37.72 -8.47 8.45
CA PRO A 316 -39.03 -7.99 8.77
C PRO A 316 -39.43 -8.76 10.02
N ALA A 317 -39.72 -8.03 11.12
CA ALA A 317 -40.23 -8.65 12.32
C ALA A 317 -41.31 -9.64 11.87
N PRO A 318 -41.27 -10.92 12.34
CA PRO A 318 -42.18 -11.94 11.85
C PRO A 318 -43.60 -11.37 11.91
N GLN A 319 -44.19 -11.14 10.73
CA GLN A 319 -45.55 -10.63 10.66
C GLN A 319 -46.41 -11.63 11.44
N PRO A 320 -47.22 -11.17 12.41
CA PRO A 320 -48.14 -12.05 13.10
C PRO A 320 -48.94 -12.81 12.05
N ALA A 321 -48.93 -14.15 12.13
CA ALA A 321 -49.70 -14.98 11.22
C ALA A 321 -51.16 -14.45 11.19
N PRO A 322 -51.75 -14.21 10.01
CA PRO A 322 -53.12 -13.75 9.94
C PRO A 322 -54.01 -14.82 10.56
N VAL A 323 -54.66 -14.47 11.67
CA VAL A 323 -55.71 -15.29 12.28
C VAL A 323 -56.80 -15.44 11.23
N ALA A 324 -56.98 -16.66 10.74
CA ALA A 324 -58.00 -17.00 9.77
C ALA A 324 -59.38 -16.90 10.43
N THR A 325 -59.98 -15.71 10.45
CA THR A 325 -61.42 -15.57 10.69
C THR A 325 -62.14 -15.71 9.37
N SER A 326 -62.78 -16.86 9.17
CA SER A 326 -63.70 -17.10 8.07
C SER A 326 -64.90 -16.16 8.19
N SER A 327 -65.00 -15.17 7.31
CA SER A 327 -66.32 -14.66 6.92
C SER A 327 -66.37 -14.35 5.44
N ARG A 328 -67.31 -15.05 4.80
CA ARG A 328 -67.60 -15.03 3.38
C ARG A 328 -68.44 -13.79 3.09
N LYS A 329 -67.94 -12.82 2.31
CA LYS A 329 -68.82 -11.88 1.60
C LYS A 329 -68.20 -11.30 0.33
N LYS A 330 -69.11 -11.08 -0.61
CA LYS A 330 -69.01 -10.95 -2.06
C LYS A 330 -68.63 -9.53 -2.46
N GLY A 331 -67.73 -9.40 -3.44
CA GLY A 331 -67.74 -8.33 -4.46
C GLY A 331 -67.18 -6.96 -4.10
N ARG A 332 -65.95 -6.67 -4.54
CA ARG A 332 -65.62 -5.47 -5.34
C ARG A 332 -64.24 -5.65 -6.00
N ARG A 333 -64.21 -5.71 -7.34
CA ARG A 333 -62.98 -5.51 -8.12
C ARG A 333 -62.56 -4.05 -7.94
N SER A 334 -61.70 -3.76 -6.98
CA SER A 334 -60.89 -2.54 -6.99
C SER A 334 -59.50 -2.92 -7.51
N GLY A 335 -59.07 -2.27 -8.58
CA GLY A 335 -57.77 -2.49 -9.19
C GLY A 335 -56.67 -2.49 -8.13
N ALA A 336 -55.93 -3.58 -8.07
CA ALA A 336 -54.67 -3.62 -7.34
C ALA A 336 -53.75 -2.59 -8.00
N SER A 337 -53.55 -1.47 -7.32
CA SER A 337 -52.41 -0.59 -7.58
C SER A 337 -51.16 -1.43 -7.35
N ALA A 338 -50.61 -1.95 -8.45
CA ALA A 338 -49.29 -2.56 -8.44
C ALA A 338 -48.33 -1.57 -7.78
N PRO A 339 -47.43 -2.01 -6.89
CA PRO A 339 -46.42 -1.12 -6.35
C PRO A 339 -45.64 -0.57 -7.53
N VAL A 340 -45.70 0.75 -7.72
CA VAL A 340 -44.88 1.47 -8.68
C VAL A 340 -43.43 1.21 -8.28
N ARG A 341 -42.81 0.20 -8.90
CA ARG A 341 -41.37 0.03 -8.84
C ARG A 341 -40.79 1.28 -9.47
N PRO A 342 -39.87 2.00 -8.80
CA PRO A 342 -39.20 3.12 -9.45
C PRO A 342 -38.55 2.58 -10.72
N SER A 343 -38.96 3.11 -11.87
CA SER A 343 -38.27 2.84 -13.13
C SER A 343 -36.85 3.34 -12.96
N VAL A 344 -35.90 2.41 -12.80
CA VAL A 344 -34.48 2.71 -12.90
C VAL A 344 -34.30 3.25 -14.31
N SER A 345 -34.13 4.56 -14.46
CA SER A 345 -33.85 5.19 -15.75
C SER A 345 -32.64 4.49 -16.39
N SER A 346 -32.66 4.31 -17.71
CA SER A 346 -31.58 3.63 -18.44
C SER A 346 -30.20 4.27 -18.25
N ASP A 347 -30.16 5.53 -17.81
CA ASP A 347 -28.96 6.29 -17.47
C ASP A 347 -28.28 5.81 -16.19
N SER A 348 -29.01 5.17 -15.27
CA SER A 348 -28.46 4.71 -13.99
C SER A 348 -27.50 3.52 -14.14
N GLN A 349 -27.62 2.76 -15.23
CA GLN A 349 -26.98 1.45 -15.35
C GLN A 349 -25.44 1.49 -15.54
N TRP A 350 -24.90 2.63 -15.97
CA TRP A 350 -23.47 2.84 -16.28
C TRP A 350 -22.78 3.75 -15.28
N ASN A 351 -23.53 4.33 -14.34
CA ASN A 351 -23.01 5.29 -13.37
C ASN A 351 -21.84 4.72 -12.56
N GLU A 352 -22.02 3.52 -12.00
CA GLU A 352 -20.95 2.85 -11.25
C GLU A 352 -19.76 2.51 -12.14
N VAL A 353 -20.00 2.06 -13.38
CA VAL A 353 -18.93 1.78 -14.35
C VAL A 353 -18.11 3.05 -14.59
N ILE A 354 -18.75 4.20 -14.82
CA ILE A 354 -18.07 5.47 -15.03
C ILE A 354 -17.23 5.87 -13.81
N ILE A 355 -17.76 5.75 -12.58
CA ILE A 355 -17.02 6.07 -11.35
C ILE A 355 -15.76 5.22 -11.26
N TYR A 356 -15.88 3.89 -11.38
CA TYR A 356 -14.73 2.98 -11.37
C TYR A 356 -13.74 3.28 -12.50
N SER A 357 -14.24 3.67 -13.68
CA SER A 357 -13.39 4.02 -14.83
C SER A 357 -12.60 5.30 -14.60
N VAL A 358 -13.18 6.31 -13.94
CA VAL A 358 -12.49 7.54 -13.55
C VAL A 358 -11.44 7.25 -12.48
N VAL A 359 -11.74 6.40 -11.48
CA VAL A 359 -10.74 5.94 -10.50
C VAL A 359 -9.58 5.24 -11.21
N LEU A 360 -9.87 4.32 -12.13
CA LEU A 360 -8.84 3.64 -12.91
C LEU A 360 -8.03 4.63 -13.77
N GLY A 361 -8.69 5.60 -14.39
CA GLY A 361 -8.05 6.67 -15.15
C GLY A 361 -7.13 7.56 -14.30
N ILE A 362 -7.50 7.86 -13.04
CA ILE A 362 -6.62 8.57 -12.09
C ILE A 362 -5.37 7.75 -11.80
N MET A 363 -5.52 6.45 -11.53
CA MET A 363 -4.36 5.56 -11.30
C MET A 363 -3.44 5.52 -12.53
N LEU A 364 -4.02 5.45 -13.72
CA LEU A 364 -3.27 5.47 -14.97
C LEU A 364 -2.61 6.82 -15.26
N PHE A 365 -3.24 7.94 -14.89
CA PHE A 365 -2.60 9.26 -14.95
C PHE A 365 -1.36 9.31 -14.05
N ILE A 366 -1.44 8.81 -12.81
CA ILE A 366 -0.30 8.77 -11.89
C ILE A 366 0.84 7.93 -12.49
N ILE A 367 0.51 6.78 -13.10
CA ILE A 367 1.48 5.95 -13.83
C ILE A 367 2.07 6.71 -15.03
N ALA A 368 1.22 7.33 -15.86
CA ALA A 368 1.62 8.12 -17.02
C ALA A 368 2.61 9.22 -16.61
N PHE A 369 2.27 10.01 -15.60
CA PHE A 369 3.09 11.10 -15.10
C PHE A 369 4.45 10.60 -14.60
N ASN A 370 4.46 9.67 -13.63
CA ASN A 370 5.70 9.22 -12.98
C ASN A 370 6.69 8.57 -13.96
N TYR A 371 6.19 7.79 -14.92
CA TYR A 371 7.06 7.04 -15.83
C TYR A 371 7.38 7.78 -17.13
N THR A 372 6.73 8.91 -17.44
CA THR A 372 7.15 9.75 -18.58
C THR A 372 8.38 10.60 -18.22
N ILE A 373 8.58 10.95 -16.94
CA ILE A 373 9.80 11.62 -16.43
C ILE A 373 10.95 10.60 -16.20
N ASN A 374 10.96 9.49 -16.93
CA ASN A 374 12.01 8.48 -16.80
C ASN A 374 13.35 9.04 -17.32
N PRO A 375 14.50 8.82 -16.64
CA PRO A 375 15.82 9.21 -17.12
C PRO A 375 16.08 8.86 -18.60
N ASN A 376 15.53 7.74 -19.07
CA ASN A 376 15.61 7.33 -20.49
C ASN A 376 15.09 8.40 -21.45
N VAL A 377 14.02 9.11 -21.06
CA VAL A 377 13.31 10.13 -21.81
C VAL A 377 14.01 11.49 -21.73
N LEU A 378 14.69 11.77 -20.61
CA LEU A 378 15.53 12.97 -20.47
C LEU A 378 16.77 12.86 -21.37
N ASP A 379 17.39 11.68 -21.48
CA ASP A 379 18.49 11.40 -22.41
C ASP A 379 18.06 11.43 -23.88
N LEU A 380 16.78 11.17 -24.14
CA LEU A 380 16.22 11.18 -25.49
C LEU A 380 16.24 12.57 -26.12
N ARG A 381 16.12 13.63 -25.31
CA ARG A 381 15.96 15.04 -25.72
C ARG A 381 15.05 15.23 -26.96
N SER A 382 14.03 14.38 -27.08
CA SER A 382 13.14 14.39 -28.23
C SER A 382 12.13 15.51 -28.09
N SER A 383 11.93 16.28 -29.16
CA SER A 383 10.89 17.31 -29.22
C SER A 383 9.53 16.78 -29.66
N ASN A 384 9.40 15.46 -29.93
CA ASN A 384 8.14 14.85 -30.32
C ASN A 384 7.44 14.18 -29.12
N PRO A 385 6.25 14.67 -28.69
CA PRO A 385 5.55 14.13 -27.51
C PRO A 385 5.14 12.67 -27.66
N ILE A 386 4.81 12.21 -28.87
CA ILE A 386 4.42 10.82 -29.11
C ILE A 386 5.62 9.90 -28.89
N VAL A 387 6.80 10.32 -29.36
CA VAL A 387 8.04 9.56 -29.19
C VAL A 387 8.43 9.49 -27.72
N VAL A 388 8.39 10.63 -27.01
CA VAL A 388 8.60 10.75 -25.56
C VAL A 388 7.68 9.78 -24.81
N PHE A 389 6.37 9.81 -25.10
CA PHE A 389 5.39 8.98 -24.40
C PHE A 389 5.54 7.49 -24.70
N ILE A 390 5.71 7.09 -25.96
CA ILE A 390 5.85 5.66 -26.31
C ILE A 390 7.14 5.10 -25.70
N GLN A 391 8.25 5.82 -25.79
CA GLN A 391 9.55 5.34 -25.32
C GLN A 391 9.65 5.29 -23.80
N ALA A 392 8.91 6.15 -23.09
CA ALA A 392 8.75 6.07 -21.64
C ALA A 392 8.30 4.68 -21.16
N PHE A 393 7.42 4.02 -21.93
CA PHE A 393 6.82 2.73 -21.56
C PHE A 393 7.42 1.51 -22.26
N THR A 394 8.30 1.72 -23.25
CA THR A 394 8.82 0.65 -24.12
C THR A 394 10.33 0.53 -24.15
N THR A 395 11.06 1.46 -23.53
CA THR A 395 12.53 1.45 -23.56
C THR A 395 13.14 1.62 -22.17
N ARG A 396 14.37 1.11 -22.01
CA ARG A 396 15.25 1.38 -20.86
C ARG A 396 16.67 1.68 -21.29
N VAL A 397 17.37 2.56 -20.57
CA VAL A 397 18.80 2.82 -20.72
C VAL A 397 19.54 1.97 -19.70
N ASP A 398 20.60 1.29 -20.14
CA ASP A 398 21.57 0.71 -19.22
C ASP A 398 22.59 1.79 -18.86
N THR A 399 22.58 2.24 -17.60
CA THR A 399 23.47 3.30 -17.12
C THR A 399 24.95 2.94 -17.17
N LYS A 400 25.31 1.65 -17.30
CA LYS A 400 26.71 1.21 -17.43
C LYS A 400 27.20 1.20 -18.86
N LEU A 401 26.31 0.89 -19.82
CA LEU A 401 26.66 0.79 -21.24
C LEU A 401 26.29 2.07 -22.02
N GLY A 402 25.42 2.93 -21.47
CA GLY A 402 24.85 4.08 -22.19
C GLY A 402 23.93 3.68 -23.34
N GLU A 403 23.62 2.39 -23.48
CA GLU A 403 22.83 1.85 -24.60
C GLU A 403 21.35 1.72 -24.24
N ARG A 404 20.50 1.87 -25.26
CA ARG A 404 19.04 1.75 -25.15
C ARG A 404 18.58 0.35 -25.51
N PHE A 405 17.72 -0.21 -24.68
CA PHE A 405 17.12 -1.53 -24.87
C PHE A 405 15.60 -1.43 -24.90
N VAL A 406 14.96 -2.29 -25.70
CA VAL A 406 13.51 -2.49 -25.63
C VAL A 406 13.17 -3.16 -24.31
N SER A 407 12.26 -2.56 -23.55
CA SER A 407 11.79 -3.04 -22.25
C SER A 407 10.30 -2.76 -22.11
N LEU A 408 9.50 -3.81 -22.16
CA LEU A 408 8.04 -3.72 -22.10
C LEU A 408 7.47 -3.83 -20.67
N GLY A 409 8.31 -3.78 -19.64
CA GLY A 409 7.85 -3.95 -18.24
C GLY A 409 6.80 -2.92 -17.82
N LEU A 410 7.04 -1.64 -18.12
CA LEU A 410 6.11 -0.55 -17.81
C LEU A 410 4.84 -0.63 -18.68
N PHE A 411 4.96 -0.99 -19.95
CA PHE A 411 3.81 -1.28 -20.81
C PHE A 411 2.93 -2.40 -20.24
N TRP A 412 3.53 -3.53 -19.82
CA TRP A 412 2.80 -4.65 -19.23
C TRP A 412 2.14 -4.27 -17.90
N MET A 413 2.77 -3.40 -17.11
CA MET A 413 2.16 -2.86 -15.90
C MET A 413 0.88 -2.06 -16.22
N VAL A 414 0.89 -1.20 -17.24
CA VAL A 414 -0.32 -0.48 -17.69
C VAL A 414 -1.41 -1.46 -18.14
N VAL A 415 -1.06 -2.44 -18.98
CA VAL A 415 -2.00 -3.47 -19.45
C VAL A 415 -2.60 -4.24 -18.28
N PHE A 416 -1.77 -4.65 -17.31
CA PHE A 416 -2.21 -5.36 -16.12
C PHE A 416 -3.18 -4.53 -15.29
N VAL A 417 -2.85 -3.27 -15.00
CA VAL A 417 -3.70 -2.35 -14.22
C VAL A 417 -5.06 -2.15 -14.91
N VAL A 418 -5.06 -1.91 -16.21
CA VAL A 418 -6.30 -1.71 -16.99
C VAL A 418 -7.16 -2.97 -16.98
N LEU A 419 -6.56 -4.12 -17.27
CA LEU A 419 -7.29 -5.39 -17.40
C LEU A 419 -7.83 -5.85 -16.06
N VAL A 420 -6.99 -5.92 -15.03
CA VAL A 420 -7.39 -6.37 -13.70
C VAL A 420 -8.35 -5.36 -13.07
N GLY A 421 -8.08 -4.06 -13.19
CA GLY A 421 -8.96 -3.00 -12.69
C GLY A 421 -10.34 -3.06 -13.33
N THR A 422 -10.42 -3.24 -14.65
CA THR A 422 -11.71 -3.37 -15.36
C THR A 422 -12.46 -4.63 -14.93
N VAL A 423 -11.78 -5.78 -14.82
CA VAL A 423 -12.42 -7.03 -14.37
C VAL A 423 -12.95 -6.89 -12.95
N VAL A 424 -12.13 -6.36 -12.03
CA VAL A 424 -12.53 -6.17 -10.62
C VAL A 424 -13.73 -5.22 -10.53
N ALA A 425 -13.70 -4.08 -11.21
CA ALA A 425 -14.80 -3.12 -11.23
C ALA A 425 -16.10 -3.75 -11.75
N LEU A 426 -16.05 -4.44 -12.89
CA LEU A 426 -17.25 -5.05 -13.47
C LEU A 426 -17.80 -6.18 -12.62
N LEU A 427 -16.94 -6.98 -11.97
CA LEU A 427 -17.37 -8.04 -11.06
C LEU A 427 -17.97 -7.49 -9.77
N ASP A 428 -17.45 -6.39 -9.25
CA ASP A 428 -18.03 -5.72 -8.08
C ASP A 428 -19.43 -5.17 -8.39
N ILE A 429 -19.57 -4.43 -9.49
CA ILE A 429 -20.86 -3.91 -9.97
C ILE A 429 -21.82 -5.06 -10.30
N ALA A 430 -21.34 -6.15 -10.88
CA ALA A 430 -22.16 -7.32 -11.17
C ALA A 430 -22.78 -7.95 -9.91
N ARG A 431 -22.09 -7.88 -8.76
CA ARG A 431 -22.57 -8.43 -7.48
C ARG A 431 -23.67 -7.58 -6.84
N SER A 432 -23.65 -6.26 -7.04
CA SER A 432 -24.64 -5.33 -6.47
C SER A 432 -25.91 -5.21 -7.33
N ARG A 433 -25.92 -5.79 -8.54
CA ARG A 433 -27.01 -5.65 -9.50
C ARG A 433 -28.21 -6.56 -9.22
N ALA A 434 -29.39 -5.96 -9.26
CA ALA A 434 -30.67 -6.68 -9.19
C ALA A 434 -31.05 -7.39 -10.51
N THR A 435 -30.44 -7.00 -11.64
CA THR A 435 -30.72 -7.55 -12.97
C THR A 435 -29.65 -8.55 -13.40
N ALA A 436 -30.06 -9.55 -14.19
CA ALA A 436 -29.15 -10.58 -14.68
C ALA A 436 -28.00 -9.98 -15.52
N VAL A 437 -26.78 -10.39 -15.20
CA VAL A 437 -25.56 -9.99 -15.90
C VAL A 437 -25.47 -10.77 -17.21
N THR A 438 -25.45 -10.06 -18.34
CA THR A 438 -25.32 -10.67 -19.68
C THR A 438 -23.94 -10.43 -20.25
N ALA A 439 -23.47 -11.30 -21.16
CA ALA A 439 -22.21 -11.11 -21.87
C ALA A 439 -22.16 -9.77 -22.62
N ARG A 440 -23.30 -9.32 -23.16
CA ARG A 440 -23.42 -8.01 -23.82
C ARG A 440 -23.22 -6.84 -22.85
N TRP A 441 -23.72 -6.96 -21.62
CA TRP A 441 -23.49 -5.94 -20.59
C TRP A 441 -22.02 -5.89 -20.18
N LEU A 442 -21.40 -7.05 -19.94
CA LEU A 442 -19.97 -7.13 -19.62
C LEU A 442 -19.11 -6.52 -20.72
N GLY A 443 -19.38 -6.86 -21.99
CA GLY A 443 -18.66 -6.29 -23.13
C GLY A 443 -18.80 -4.77 -23.25
N LYS A 444 -20.02 -4.24 -23.11
CA LYS A 444 -20.25 -2.78 -23.11
C LYS A 444 -19.60 -2.07 -21.92
N GLY A 445 -19.69 -2.65 -20.72
CA GLY A 445 -19.06 -2.11 -19.52
C GLY A 445 -17.54 -2.08 -19.64
N ALA A 446 -16.94 -3.14 -20.18
CA ALA A 446 -15.52 -3.20 -20.47
C ALA A 446 -15.11 -2.12 -21.48
N LEU A 447 -15.87 -1.95 -22.57
CA LEU A 447 -15.60 -0.90 -23.56
C LEU A 447 -15.66 0.50 -22.96
N ILE A 448 -16.65 0.80 -22.12
CA ILE A 448 -16.75 2.10 -21.42
C ILE A 448 -15.55 2.29 -20.49
N SER A 449 -15.21 1.26 -19.70
CA SER A 449 -14.07 1.30 -18.79
C SER A 449 -12.76 1.56 -19.51
N LEU A 450 -12.50 0.81 -20.58
CA LEU A 450 -11.32 0.97 -21.42
C LEU A 450 -11.28 2.35 -22.08
N ALA A 451 -12.39 2.82 -22.66
CA ALA A 451 -12.45 4.11 -23.34
C ALA A 451 -12.14 5.28 -22.39
N ILE A 452 -12.71 5.28 -21.19
CA ILE A 452 -12.48 6.34 -20.21
C ILE A 452 -11.06 6.24 -19.65
N SER A 453 -10.67 5.07 -19.14
CA SER A 453 -9.38 4.90 -18.46
C SER A 453 -8.18 5.06 -19.40
N LEU A 454 -8.22 4.47 -20.60
CA LEU A 454 -7.17 4.65 -21.61
C LEU A 454 -7.24 6.05 -22.22
N GLY A 455 -8.43 6.62 -22.40
CA GLY A 455 -8.59 8.01 -22.84
C GLY A 455 -7.88 8.99 -21.91
N MET A 456 -8.01 8.79 -20.59
CA MET A 456 -7.27 9.57 -19.59
C MET A 456 -5.76 9.28 -19.63
N PHE A 457 -5.36 8.01 -19.75
CA PHE A 457 -3.95 7.61 -19.85
C PHE A 457 -3.24 8.27 -21.04
N PHE A 458 -3.77 8.10 -22.25
CA PHE A 458 -3.18 8.67 -23.46
C PHE A 458 -3.34 10.18 -23.50
N GLY A 459 -4.52 10.71 -23.18
CA GLY A 459 -4.80 12.15 -23.25
C GLY A 459 -3.89 12.94 -22.30
N LEU A 460 -3.92 12.61 -21.01
CA LEU A 460 -3.13 13.33 -20.00
C LEU A 460 -1.65 12.97 -20.08
N GLY A 461 -1.33 11.72 -20.44
CA GLY A 461 0.05 11.30 -20.66
C GLY A 461 0.72 12.04 -21.82
N LEU A 462 0.00 12.26 -22.94
CA LEU A 462 0.51 13.04 -24.07
C LEU A 462 0.61 14.53 -23.76
N VAL A 463 -0.30 15.09 -22.96
CA VAL A 463 -0.17 16.47 -22.46
C VAL A 463 1.14 16.63 -21.70
N HIS A 464 1.41 15.73 -20.74
CA HIS A 464 2.64 15.78 -19.95
C HIS A 464 3.89 15.51 -20.79
N ALA A 465 3.82 14.54 -21.73
CA ALA A 465 4.90 14.29 -22.68
C ALA A 465 5.18 15.50 -23.58
N ALA A 466 4.18 16.31 -23.92
CA ALA A 466 4.36 17.56 -24.66
C ALA A 466 5.07 18.63 -23.83
N THR A 467 4.79 18.72 -22.52
CA THR A 467 5.55 19.58 -21.60
C THR A 467 7.04 19.20 -21.62
N ILE A 468 7.35 17.91 -21.44
CA ILE A 468 8.73 17.39 -21.46
C ILE A 468 9.41 17.61 -22.82
N ALA A 469 8.71 17.31 -23.92
CA ALA A 469 9.25 17.48 -25.26
C ALA A 469 9.59 18.95 -25.58
N ARG A 470 8.76 19.89 -25.10
CA ARG A 470 9.00 21.33 -25.21
C ARG A 470 10.25 21.75 -24.43
N ASP A 471 10.45 21.21 -23.24
CA ASP A 471 11.61 21.55 -22.41
C ASP A 471 12.90 20.91 -22.96
N ALA A 472 12.82 19.70 -23.50
CA ALA A 472 13.89 19.07 -24.25
C ALA A 472 14.32 19.88 -25.49
N ALA A 473 13.35 20.47 -26.21
CA ALA A 473 13.65 21.32 -27.36
C ALA A 473 14.43 22.59 -26.98
N ARG A 474 14.16 23.15 -25.79
CA ARG A 474 14.90 24.31 -25.25
C ARG A 474 16.31 23.96 -24.80
N GLN A 475 16.55 22.68 -24.46
CA GLN A 475 17.83 22.13 -24.02
C GLN A 475 18.73 21.65 -25.17
N GLN A 476 18.42 21.96 -26.43
CA GLN A 476 19.25 21.53 -27.55
C GLN A 476 20.62 22.24 -27.60
N PRO A 477 21.66 21.61 -28.17
CA PRO A 477 23.01 22.16 -28.23
C PRO A 477 23.04 23.54 -28.90
N GLY A 478 23.58 24.55 -28.21
CA GLY A 478 23.67 25.93 -28.70
C GLY A 478 22.82 26.95 -27.95
N GLY A 479 21.86 26.51 -27.12
CA GLY A 479 21.15 27.35 -26.16
C GLY A 479 21.86 27.39 -24.81
N SER A 480 22.11 28.58 -24.26
CA SER A 480 22.45 28.71 -22.84
C SER A 480 21.16 28.67 -22.02
N ILE A 481 21.10 27.79 -21.03
CA ILE A 481 19.98 27.71 -20.08
C ILE A 481 20.48 28.19 -18.73
N THR A 482 19.76 29.12 -18.14
CA THR A 482 20.07 29.57 -16.78
C THR A 482 19.62 28.54 -15.75
N LEU A 483 20.26 28.50 -14.59
CA LEU A 483 19.83 27.64 -13.48
C LEU A 483 18.37 27.90 -13.09
N GLU A 484 17.94 29.16 -13.15
CA GLU A 484 16.56 29.57 -12.88
C GLU A 484 15.57 28.99 -13.91
N GLN A 485 15.92 29.00 -15.20
CA GLN A 485 15.09 28.38 -16.23
C GLN A 485 14.95 26.87 -16.02
N LEU A 486 16.03 26.20 -15.64
CA LEU A 486 16.01 24.78 -15.32
C LEU A 486 15.15 24.49 -14.07
N ALA A 487 15.29 25.30 -13.03
CA ALA A 487 14.47 25.21 -11.81
C ALA A 487 12.98 25.42 -12.12
N ASN A 488 12.64 26.41 -12.94
CA ASN A 488 11.27 26.68 -13.38
C ASN A 488 10.68 25.53 -14.22
N MET A 489 11.47 24.89 -15.08
CA MET A 489 11.04 23.68 -15.80
C MET A 489 10.67 22.56 -14.82
N SER A 490 11.57 22.24 -13.88
CA SER A 490 11.33 21.21 -12.87
C SER A 490 10.10 21.52 -12.00
N ALA A 491 9.97 22.77 -11.53
CA ALA A 491 8.81 23.20 -10.76
C ALA A 491 7.51 23.08 -11.57
N SER A 492 7.53 23.44 -12.86
CA SER A 492 6.34 23.40 -13.71
C SER A 492 5.75 21.99 -13.89
N HIS A 493 6.59 20.95 -13.91
CA HIS A 493 6.11 19.56 -13.96
C HIS A 493 5.37 19.18 -12.67
N VAL A 494 5.88 19.60 -11.51
CA VAL A 494 5.25 19.36 -10.21
C VAL A 494 3.91 20.12 -10.11
N THR A 495 3.89 21.38 -10.55
CA THR A 495 2.67 22.18 -10.65
C THR A 495 1.65 21.50 -11.57
N GLU A 496 2.05 21.07 -12.77
CA GLU A 496 1.19 20.36 -13.72
C GLU A 496 0.55 19.12 -13.08
N PHE A 497 1.33 18.31 -12.35
CA PHE A 497 0.83 17.14 -11.64
C PHE A 497 -0.28 17.48 -10.65
N TYR A 498 -0.06 18.49 -9.81
CA TYR A 498 -1.04 18.87 -8.80
C TYR A 498 -2.31 19.45 -9.42
N ILE A 499 -2.18 20.30 -10.43
CA ILE A 499 -3.33 20.86 -11.17
C ILE A 499 -4.18 19.75 -11.75
N ILE A 500 -3.57 18.82 -12.50
CA ILE A 500 -4.31 17.72 -13.14
C ILE A 500 -4.91 16.81 -12.06
N SER A 501 -4.15 16.44 -11.03
CA SER A 501 -4.66 15.58 -9.93
C SER A 501 -5.91 16.17 -9.29
N LEU A 502 -5.91 17.47 -9.05
CA LEU A 502 -6.99 18.21 -8.41
C LEU A 502 -8.22 18.36 -9.34
N LEU A 503 -8.01 18.56 -10.65
CA LEU A 503 -9.07 18.48 -11.66
C LEU A 503 -9.67 17.08 -11.75
N LEU A 504 -8.85 16.03 -11.64
CA LEU A 504 -9.33 14.65 -11.66
C LEU A 504 -10.09 14.28 -10.39
N LEU A 505 -9.65 14.76 -9.22
CA LEU A 505 -10.41 14.62 -7.98
C LEU A 505 -11.75 15.35 -8.06
N PHE A 506 -11.79 16.53 -8.68
CA PHE A 506 -13.04 17.24 -8.96
C PHE A 506 -13.93 16.44 -9.92
N LEU A 507 -13.39 15.86 -11.00
CA LEU A 507 -14.12 15.00 -11.92
C LEU A 507 -14.70 13.77 -11.20
N LEU A 508 -13.92 13.13 -10.33
CA LEU A 508 -14.39 12.02 -9.50
C LEU A 508 -15.51 12.46 -8.55
N GLY A 509 -15.34 13.57 -7.85
CA GLY A 509 -16.37 14.13 -6.98
C GLY A 509 -17.65 14.47 -7.73
N PHE A 510 -17.53 15.09 -8.90
CA PHE A 510 -18.66 15.44 -9.77
C PHE A 510 -19.39 14.19 -10.30
N THR A 511 -18.65 13.16 -10.73
CA THR A 511 -19.25 11.90 -11.19
C THR A 511 -19.94 11.17 -10.04
N VAL A 512 -19.37 11.10 -8.85
CA VAL A 512 -20.05 10.54 -7.66
C VAL A 512 -21.31 11.34 -7.31
N TRP A 513 -21.23 12.67 -7.30
CA TRP A 513 -22.38 13.54 -7.00
C TRP A 513 -23.52 13.38 -8.01
N ARG A 514 -23.20 13.38 -9.31
CA ARG A 514 -24.18 13.23 -10.39
C ARG A 514 -24.92 11.89 -10.30
N THR A 515 -24.22 10.84 -9.90
CA THR A 515 -24.75 9.48 -9.86
C THR A 515 -25.57 9.20 -8.59
N HIS A 516 -25.23 9.84 -7.46
CA HIS A 516 -25.90 9.70 -6.17
C HIS A 516 -26.78 10.91 -5.81
N ARG A 517 -27.70 11.32 -6.71
CA ARG A 517 -28.65 12.43 -6.44
C ARG A 517 -29.59 12.20 -5.25
N GLY A 518 -29.64 10.97 -4.71
CA GLY A 518 -30.35 10.58 -3.48
C GLY A 518 -29.46 10.44 -2.24
N GLY A 519 -28.36 11.19 -2.14
CA GLY A 519 -27.37 11.06 -1.07
C GLY A 519 -27.93 11.04 0.38
N PRO A 520 -27.21 10.38 1.30
CA PRO A 520 -27.66 10.17 2.68
C PRO A 520 -27.89 11.51 3.42
N GLY A 521 -28.91 11.55 4.29
CA GLY A 521 -29.41 12.77 4.95
C GLY A 521 -28.44 13.53 5.85
N TRP A 522 -27.19 13.09 6.01
CA TRP A 522 -26.18 13.76 6.84
C TRP A 522 -25.57 15.01 6.19
N LEU A 523 -25.70 15.20 4.87
CA LEU A 523 -25.21 16.40 4.16
C LEU A 523 -26.19 17.60 4.23
N GLY A 524 -27.31 17.47 4.95
CA GLY A 524 -28.30 18.55 5.11
C GLY A 524 -28.85 19.09 3.76
N ALA A 525 -29.51 20.26 3.81
CA ALA A 525 -30.05 20.93 2.62
C ALA A 525 -28.96 21.43 1.63
N GLY A 526 -27.67 21.32 1.99
CA GLY A 526 -26.52 21.83 1.25
C GLY A 526 -25.83 20.79 0.35
N LYS A 527 -26.58 19.99 -0.41
CA LYS A 527 -26.03 18.95 -1.32
C LYS A 527 -25.03 19.47 -2.37
N TRP A 528 -24.96 20.78 -2.56
CA TRP A 528 -24.03 21.48 -3.45
C TRP A 528 -22.75 21.97 -2.73
N LEU A 529 -22.74 22.05 -1.39
CA LEU A 529 -21.59 22.53 -0.60
C LEU A 529 -20.41 21.56 -0.62
N ALA A 530 -20.64 20.25 -0.79
CA ALA A 530 -19.56 19.27 -0.93
C ALA A 530 -18.79 19.43 -2.26
N PRO A 531 -19.44 19.46 -3.44
CA PRO A 531 -18.74 19.76 -4.69
C PRO A 531 -18.24 21.21 -4.75
N ALA A 532 -18.93 22.18 -4.14
CA ALA A 532 -18.43 23.55 -4.03
C ALA A 532 -17.21 23.66 -3.10
N GLY A 533 -17.19 22.92 -1.98
CA GLY A 533 -16.03 22.81 -1.10
C GLY A 533 -14.85 22.11 -1.78
N GLY A 534 -15.12 21.07 -2.58
CA GLY A 534 -14.13 20.47 -3.47
C GLY A 534 -13.59 21.45 -4.53
N ALA A 535 -14.47 22.27 -5.13
CA ALA A 535 -14.07 23.32 -6.06
C ALA A 535 -13.29 24.46 -5.37
N VAL A 536 -13.63 24.81 -4.14
CA VAL A 536 -12.91 25.82 -3.35
C VAL A 536 -11.55 25.30 -2.93
N LEU A 537 -11.44 24.06 -2.44
CA LEU A 537 -10.16 23.43 -2.16
C LEU A 537 -9.32 23.28 -3.42
N ALA A 538 -9.97 23.01 -4.56
CA ALA A 538 -9.34 22.99 -5.86
C ALA A 538 -8.74 24.36 -6.23
N VAL A 539 -9.54 25.42 -6.11
CA VAL A 539 -9.12 26.79 -6.39
C VAL A 539 -8.06 27.26 -5.40
N VAL A 540 -8.20 26.96 -4.11
CA VAL A 540 -7.21 27.28 -3.08
C VAL A 540 -5.90 26.54 -3.33
N GLY A 541 -5.95 25.26 -3.71
CA GLY A 541 -4.77 24.50 -4.14
C GLY A 541 -4.10 25.15 -5.35
N LEU A 542 -4.89 25.57 -6.35
CA LEU A 542 -4.42 26.30 -7.53
C LEU A 542 -3.86 27.70 -7.24
N LEU A 543 -4.22 28.32 -6.11
CA LEU A 543 -3.73 29.63 -5.67
C LEU A 543 -2.49 29.54 -4.77
N ILE A 544 -2.28 28.38 -4.13
CA ILE A 544 -1.12 28.11 -3.27
C ILE A 544 0.08 27.61 -4.10
N ILE A 545 -0.20 26.88 -5.19
CA ILE A 545 0.77 26.45 -6.21
C ILE A 545 1.01 27.61 -7.18
#